data_AF-A0A921KKG7-F1
#
_entry.id   AF-A0A921KKG7-F1
#
_cell.length_a   1.000
_cell.length_b   1.000
_cell.length_c   1.000
_cell.angle_alpha   90.00
_cell.angle_beta   90.00
_cell.angle_gamma   90.00
#
_symmetry.space_group_name_H-M   'P 1'
#
loop_
_entity.id
_entity.type
_entity.pdbx_description
1 polymer ?
#
loop_
_entity_poly.entity_id
_entity_poly.type
_entity_poly.pdbx_seq_one_letter_code
_entity_poly.pdbx_strand_id
1 'polypeptide(L)'
;MPAKHHRRVAIDVPPALPADEAARIAYDHDQGLTSHHFTPGEHPIVRIEHLNKSFDETLVLKDVNLNVWPGEVVVVLGPSGSGKSTMLRCINLLERPSAGHILIEDEEITNKSAAEVNRLRRDVGMVFQQFNLFPHLTVLENCTVAQTKVLKRSTAEARAVATRQLARVGLAELEDRYPDQLSGGQQQRVAI
;
A
#
# COMPACT_ATOMS: atom_id res chain seq x y z
N MET A 1 25.20 34.57 -5.51
CA MET A 1 25.35 33.10 -5.68
C MET A 1 24.30 32.68 -6.72
N PRO A 2 24.67 32.32 -7.95
CA PRO A 2 23.67 31.95 -8.96
C PRO A 2 23.05 30.59 -8.60
N ALA A 3 21.72 30.53 -8.62
CA ALA A 3 20.94 29.31 -8.42
C ALA A 3 21.26 28.31 -9.54
N LYS A 4 21.96 27.23 -9.19
CA LYS A 4 22.17 26.10 -10.11
C LYS A 4 20.79 25.55 -10.49
N HIS A 5 20.39 25.79 -11.74
CA HIS A 5 19.24 25.13 -12.34
C HIS A 5 19.65 23.69 -12.64
N HIS A 6 19.41 22.80 -11.69
CA HIS A 6 19.70 21.38 -11.83
C HIS A 6 18.66 20.75 -12.77
N ARG A 7 19.09 20.37 -13.98
CA ARG A 7 18.27 19.60 -14.92
C ARG A 7 17.93 18.25 -14.26
N ARG A 8 16.65 18.02 -13.97
CA ARG A 8 16.14 16.66 -13.74
C ARG A 8 16.47 15.83 -14.98
N VAL A 9 17.26 14.78 -14.82
CA VAL A 9 17.43 13.78 -15.89
C VAL A 9 16.05 13.17 -16.10
N ALA A 10 15.46 13.37 -17.28
CA ALA A 10 14.24 12.68 -17.65
C ALA A 10 14.57 11.19 -17.71
N ILE A 11 13.91 10.40 -16.87
CA ILE A 11 13.99 8.94 -16.93
C ILE A 11 13.01 8.53 -18.02
N ASP A 12 13.53 7.99 -19.11
CA ASP A 12 12.71 7.42 -20.17
C ASP A 12 12.15 6.09 -19.67
N VAL A 13 10.83 5.96 -19.68
CA VAL A 13 10.11 4.78 -19.18
C VAL A 13 9.18 4.34 -20.29
N PRO A 14 9.24 3.06 -20.71
CA PRO A 14 8.30 2.53 -21.68
C PRO A 14 6.87 2.60 -21.13
N PRO A 15 5.84 2.64 -22.00
CA PRO A 15 4.46 2.56 -21.54
C PRO A 15 4.22 1.26 -20.78
N ALA A 16 3.26 1.28 -19.86
CA ALA A 16 2.83 0.09 -19.14
C ALA A 16 2.42 -1.03 -20.11
N LEU A 17 2.81 -2.26 -19.79
CA LEU A 17 2.49 -3.41 -20.60
C LEU A 17 0.98 -3.70 -20.58
N PRO A 18 0.40 -4.14 -21.72
CA PRO A 18 -0.96 -4.68 -21.75
C PRO A 18 -1.12 -5.80 -20.72
N ALA A 19 -2.28 -5.86 -20.05
CA ALA A 19 -2.51 -6.76 -18.92
C ALA A 19 -2.17 -8.23 -19.24
N ASP A 20 -2.69 -8.76 -20.35
CA ASP A 20 -2.47 -10.16 -20.74
C ASP A 20 -1.00 -10.46 -21.05
N GLU A 21 -0.29 -9.49 -21.66
CA GLU A 21 1.13 -9.63 -21.97
C GLU A 21 1.97 -9.59 -20.69
N ALA A 22 1.67 -8.64 -19.79
CA ALA A 22 2.32 -8.52 -18.49
C ALA A 22 2.11 -9.77 -17.63
N ALA A 23 0.88 -10.29 -17.58
CA ALA A 23 0.53 -11.49 -16.82
C ALA A 23 1.29 -12.72 -17.34
N ARG A 24 1.40 -12.88 -18.66
CA ARG A 24 2.19 -13.97 -19.26
C ARG A 24 3.68 -13.87 -18.88
N ILE A 25 4.27 -12.68 -19.01
CA ILE A 25 5.69 -12.44 -18.67
C ILE A 25 5.93 -12.67 -17.18
N ALA A 26 5.03 -12.17 -16.33
CA ALA A 26 5.09 -12.35 -14.89
C ALA A 26 5.00 -13.85 -14.51
N TYR A 27 4.06 -14.59 -15.11
CA TYR A 27 3.94 -16.04 -14.90
C TYR A 27 5.24 -16.76 -15.28
N ASP A 28 5.77 -16.46 -16.47
CA ASP A 28 6.98 -17.09 -16.98
C ASP A 28 8.18 -16.89 -16.03
N HIS A 29 8.27 -15.71 -15.41
CA HIS A 29 9.30 -15.35 -14.45
C HIS A 29 9.06 -15.94 -13.04
N ASP A 30 7.84 -15.84 -12.52
CA ASP A 30 7.53 -16.08 -11.10
C ASP A 30 7.23 -17.56 -10.80
N GLN A 31 6.79 -18.37 -11.78
CA GLN A 31 6.39 -19.77 -11.57
C GLN A 31 7.45 -20.66 -10.88
N GLY A 32 8.73 -20.31 -10.98
CA GLY A 32 9.84 -21.00 -10.32
C GLY A 32 10.35 -20.35 -9.05
N LEU A 33 9.82 -19.18 -8.68
CA LEU A 33 10.32 -18.31 -7.60
C LEU A 33 9.37 -18.22 -6.41
N THR A 34 8.09 -18.50 -6.60
CA THR A 34 7.06 -18.44 -5.55
C THR A 34 6.36 -19.78 -5.35
N SER A 35 5.75 -19.96 -4.18
CA SER A 35 4.85 -21.09 -3.89
C SER A 35 3.39 -20.80 -4.28
N HIS A 36 3.15 -19.69 -4.99
CA HIS A 36 1.82 -19.34 -5.48
C HIS A 36 1.27 -20.43 -6.42
N HIS A 37 -0.01 -20.78 -6.23
CA HIS A 37 -0.69 -21.74 -7.08
C HIS A 37 -1.38 -21.00 -8.23
N PHE A 38 -0.68 -20.88 -9.35
CA PHE A 38 -1.17 -20.18 -10.53
C PHE A 38 -2.40 -20.86 -11.13
N THR A 39 -3.38 -20.04 -11.51
CA THR A 39 -4.51 -20.47 -12.33
C THR A 39 -4.35 -19.99 -13.78
N PRO A 40 -4.81 -20.75 -14.80
CA PRO A 40 -4.72 -20.31 -16.18
C PRO A 40 -5.42 -18.96 -16.40
N GLY A 41 -4.71 -17.98 -16.94
CA GLY A 41 -5.23 -16.63 -17.15
C GLY A 41 -5.31 -15.77 -15.87
N GLU A 42 -4.65 -16.17 -14.79
CA GLU A 42 -4.51 -15.33 -13.60
C GLU A 42 -3.62 -14.13 -13.87
N HIS A 43 -3.96 -12.99 -13.26
CA HIS A 43 -3.21 -11.75 -13.36
C HIS A 43 -2.68 -11.36 -11.96
N PRO A 44 -1.49 -10.74 -11.87
CA PRO A 44 -1.01 -10.18 -10.61
C PRO A 44 -1.97 -9.10 -10.09
N ILE A 45 -2.24 -9.10 -8.78
CA ILE A 45 -3.10 -8.09 -8.14
C ILE A 45 -2.38 -6.75 -7.99
N VAL A 46 -1.05 -6.76 -7.84
CA VAL A 46 -0.21 -5.56 -7.86
C VAL A 46 0.92 -5.76 -8.87
N ARG A 47 1.08 -4.80 -9.78
CA ARG A 47 2.20 -4.71 -10.71
C ARG A 47 2.93 -3.39 -10.53
N ILE A 48 4.25 -3.47 -10.46
CA ILE A 48 5.17 -2.34 -10.50
C ILE A 48 6.03 -2.52 -11.75
N GLU A 49 5.99 -1.53 -12.63
CA GLU A 49 6.75 -1.53 -13.89
C GLU A 49 7.65 -0.31 -13.94
N HIS A 50 8.96 -0.55 -14.02
CA HIS A 50 9.98 0.49 -14.17
C HIS A 50 9.90 1.62 -13.13
N LEU A 51 9.59 1.28 -11.87
CA LEU A 51 9.38 2.27 -10.82
C LEU A 51 10.69 2.97 -10.45
N ASN A 52 10.67 4.29 -10.62
CA ASN A 52 11.76 5.17 -10.25
C ASN A 52 11.30 6.25 -9.28
N LYS A 53 12.13 6.56 -8.29
CA LYS A 53 11.84 7.62 -7.31
C LYS A 53 13.11 8.34 -6.91
N SER A 54 13.10 9.65 -7.09
CA SER A 54 14.12 10.56 -6.59
C SER A 54 13.53 11.52 -5.55
N PHE A 55 14.34 11.82 -4.53
CA PHE A 55 14.16 12.97 -3.66
C PHE A 55 15.29 13.94 -3.97
N ASP A 56 14.94 15.13 -4.47
CA ASP A 56 15.89 16.09 -5.02
C ASP A 56 16.85 15.43 -6.03
N GLU A 57 18.15 15.37 -5.71
CA GLU A 57 19.17 14.76 -6.56
C GLU A 57 19.41 13.27 -6.26
N THR A 58 18.80 12.73 -5.21
CA THR A 58 19.06 11.35 -4.76
C THR A 58 18.06 10.39 -5.39
N LEU A 59 18.53 9.55 -6.31
CA LEU A 59 17.76 8.45 -6.89
C LEU A 59 17.69 7.26 -5.91
N VAL A 60 16.53 7.10 -5.28
CA VAL A 60 16.26 6.11 -4.22
C VAL A 60 15.74 4.79 -4.78
N LEU A 61 14.77 4.83 -5.70
CA LEU A 61 14.29 3.65 -6.42
C LEU A 61 14.81 3.73 -7.86
N LYS A 62 15.46 2.65 -8.31
CA LYS A 62 16.14 2.53 -9.60
C LYS A 62 15.50 1.38 -10.38
N ASP A 63 14.60 1.71 -11.29
CA ASP A 63 13.97 0.73 -12.19
C ASP A 63 13.44 -0.52 -11.49
N VAL A 64 12.60 -0.33 -10.47
CA VAL A 64 12.06 -1.43 -9.67
C VAL A 64 10.88 -2.06 -10.38
N ASN A 65 10.91 -3.39 -10.52
CA ASN A 65 9.83 -4.20 -11.08
C ASN A 65 9.40 -5.24 -10.05
N LEU A 66 8.08 -5.43 -9.88
CA LEU A 66 7.52 -6.37 -8.90
C LEU A 66 6.13 -6.80 -9.34
N ASN A 67 5.86 -8.10 -9.25
CA ASN A 67 4.53 -8.66 -9.35
C ASN A 67 4.14 -9.26 -7.99
N VAL A 68 2.88 -9.10 -7.62
CA VAL A 68 2.27 -9.77 -6.46
C VAL A 68 1.02 -10.46 -6.93
N TRP A 69 0.91 -11.76 -6.68
CA TRP A 69 -0.22 -12.57 -7.12
C TRP A 69 -1.36 -12.58 -6.10
N PRO A 70 -2.61 -12.85 -6.52
CA PRO A 70 -3.76 -12.92 -5.62
C PRO A 70 -3.52 -13.90 -4.45
N GLY A 71 -3.66 -13.42 -3.22
CA GLY A 71 -3.45 -14.23 -2.02
C GLY A 71 -1.99 -14.52 -1.65
N GLU A 72 -1.04 -13.98 -2.42
CA GLU A 72 0.38 -14.12 -2.13
C GLU A 72 0.81 -13.22 -0.95
N VAL A 73 1.71 -13.74 -0.12
CA VAL A 73 2.36 -12.98 0.95
C VAL A 73 3.81 -12.70 0.57
N VAL A 74 4.08 -11.47 0.12
CA VAL A 74 5.42 -11.05 -0.30
C VAL A 74 6.14 -10.30 0.82
N VAL A 75 7.38 -10.70 1.11
CA VAL A 75 8.24 -10.05 2.10
C VAL A 75 9.42 -9.38 1.40
N VAL A 76 9.54 -8.06 1.56
CA VAL A 76 10.63 -7.26 0.97
C VAL A 76 11.73 -7.03 2.00
N LEU A 77 12.91 -7.60 1.75
CA LEU A 77 14.08 -7.49 2.64
C LEU A 77 15.16 -6.60 2.02
N GLY A 78 16.01 -6.02 2.88
CA GLY A 78 17.15 -5.21 2.45
C GLY A 78 17.66 -4.26 3.54
N PRO A 79 18.86 -3.69 3.39
CA PRO A 79 19.47 -2.80 4.39
C PRO A 79 18.65 -1.53 4.61
N SER A 80 18.87 -0.84 5.73
CA SER A 80 18.28 0.48 5.96
C SER A 80 18.67 1.44 4.83
N GLY A 81 17.75 2.30 4.39
CA GLY A 81 17.96 3.22 3.28
C GLY A 81 17.81 2.63 1.87
N SER A 82 17.55 1.32 1.72
CA SER A 82 17.40 0.68 0.39
C SER A 82 16.11 1.02 -0.37
N GLY A 83 15.27 1.93 0.15
CA GLY A 83 14.05 2.38 -0.53
C GLY A 83 12.77 1.56 -0.28
N LYS A 84 12.80 0.49 0.54
CA LYS A 84 11.61 -0.36 0.81
C LYS A 84 10.37 0.40 1.24
N SER A 85 10.50 1.25 2.26
CA SER A 85 9.38 2.06 2.75
C SER A 85 8.92 3.08 1.71
N THR A 86 9.83 3.59 0.88
CA THR A 86 9.50 4.46 -0.26
C THR A 86 8.67 3.71 -1.29
N MET A 87 9.07 2.48 -1.65
CA MET A 87 8.32 1.63 -2.57
C MET A 87 6.92 1.33 -2.06
N LEU A 88 6.78 0.87 -0.80
CA LEU A 88 5.46 0.60 -0.21
C LEU A 88 4.57 1.85 -0.17
N ARG A 89 5.14 3.03 0.09
CA ARG A 89 4.41 4.31 0.03
C ARG A 89 4.01 4.68 -1.39
N CYS A 90 4.81 4.33 -2.41
CA CYS A 90 4.44 4.52 -3.81
C CYS A 90 3.25 3.64 -4.21
N ILE A 91 3.18 2.38 -3.76
CA ILE A 91 2.05 1.47 -4.05
C ILE A 91 0.71 2.09 -3.58
N ASN A 92 0.69 2.74 -2.42
CA ASN A 92 -0.51 3.42 -1.90
C ASN A 92 -0.58 4.92 -2.29
N LEU A 93 0.33 5.37 -3.17
CA LEU A 93 0.51 6.77 -3.61
C LEU A 93 0.60 7.79 -2.45
N LEU A 94 1.08 7.37 -1.28
CA LEU A 94 1.50 8.28 -0.21
C LEU A 94 2.77 9.02 -0.59
N GLU A 95 3.55 8.42 -1.50
CA GLU A 95 4.63 9.05 -2.21
C GLU A 95 4.35 8.94 -3.72
N ARG A 96 4.56 10.02 -4.48
CA ARG A 96 4.36 9.97 -5.93
C ARG A 96 5.63 9.45 -6.61
N PRO A 97 5.56 8.40 -7.45
CA PRO A 97 6.67 7.98 -8.30
C PRO A 97 7.25 9.14 -9.12
N SER A 98 8.55 9.11 -9.37
CA SER A 98 9.20 10.05 -10.29
C SER A 98 9.03 9.63 -11.74
N ALA A 99 9.00 8.32 -11.99
CA ALA A 99 8.68 7.69 -13.27
C ALA A 99 8.29 6.22 -13.04
N GLY A 100 7.79 5.55 -14.06
CA GLY A 100 7.28 4.18 -13.97
C GLY A 100 5.77 4.12 -13.74
N HIS A 101 5.26 2.90 -13.70
CA HIS A 101 3.86 2.58 -13.58
C HIS A 101 3.60 1.71 -12.36
N ILE A 102 2.48 1.95 -11.69
CA ILE A 102 1.95 1.07 -10.65
C ILE A 102 0.53 0.75 -11.06
N LEU A 103 0.20 -0.54 -11.10
CA LEU A 103 -1.11 -1.04 -11.46
C LEU A 103 -1.64 -1.90 -10.32
N ILE A 104 -2.92 -1.71 -9.99
CA ILE A 104 -3.65 -2.54 -9.02
C ILE A 104 -4.85 -3.10 -9.76
N GLU A 105 -4.98 -4.43 -9.80
CA GLU A 105 -6.01 -5.11 -10.60
C GLU A 105 -6.03 -4.59 -12.07
N ASP A 106 -4.84 -4.47 -12.66
CA ASP A 106 -4.59 -3.93 -14.01
C ASP A 106 -5.00 -2.47 -14.25
N GLU A 107 -5.49 -1.76 -13.23
CA GLU A 107 -5.78 -0.33 -13.31
C GLU A 107 -4.53 0.48 -12.94
N GLU A 108 -3.98 1.24 -13.88
CA GLU A 108 -2.82 2.10 -13.61
C GLU A 108 -3.18 3.26 -12.68
N ILE A 109 -2.45 3.42 -11.57
CA ILE A 109 -2.76 4.41 -10.53
C ILE A 109 -1.86 5.65 -10.55
N THR A 110 -0.70 5.56 -11.20
CA THR A 110 0.37 6.57 -11.20
C THR A 110 -0.02 7.94 -11.74
N ASN A 111 -1.02 8.00 -12.63
CA ASN A 111 -1.50 9.22 -13.29
C ASN A 111 -2.93 9.61 -12.90
N LYS A 112 -3.47 9.04 -11.83
CA LYS A 112 -4.83 9.29 -11.38
C LYS A 112 -4.98 10.60 -10.61
N SER A 113 -6.16 11.20 -10.71
CA SER A 113 -6.53 12.34 -9.88
C SER A 113 -6.61 11.95 -8.40
N ALA A 114 -6.48 12.93 -7.50
CA ALA A 114 -6.61 12.68 -6.07
C ALA A 114 -7.94 11.99 -5.68
N ALA A 115 -9.03 12.30 -6.40
CA ALA A 115 -10.33 11.68 -6.18
C ALA A 115 -10.36 10.19 -6.56
N GLU A 116 -9.71 9.84 -7.66
CA GLU A 116 -9.56 8.45 -8.10
C GLU A 116 -8.66 7.64 -7.16
N VAL A 117 -7.52 8.21 -6.74
CA VAL A 117 -6.63 7.58 -5.75
C VAL A 117 -7.37 7.34 -4.43
N ASN A 118 -8.22 8.27 -4.00
CA ASN A 118 -9.04 8.09 -2.80
C ASN A 118 -10.12 7.00 -2.93
N ARG A 119 -10.53 6.62 -4.15
CA ARG A 119 -11.41 5.47 -4.35
C ARG A 119 -10.64 4.17 -4.17
N LEU A 120 -9.49 4.05 -4.84
CA LEU A 120 -8.60 2.90 -4.71
C LEU A 120 -8.18 2.64 -3.25
N ARG A 121 -7.89 3.69 -2.48
CA ARG A 121 -7.52 3.60 -1.06
C ARG A 121 -8.60 3.00 -0.15
N ARG A 122 -9.82 2.79 -0.65
CA ARG A 122 -10.87 2.11 0.12
C ARG A 122 -10.63 0.61 0.20
N ASP A 123 -9.98 0.07 -0.81
CA ASP A 123 -9.77 -1.36 -0.98
C ASP A 123 -8.34 -1.78 -0.58
N VAL A 124 -7.45 -0.81 -0.34
CA VAL A 124 -6.06 -1.02 0.09
C VAL A 124 -5.86 -0.59 1.56
N GLY A 125 -5.55 -1.56 2.42
CA GLY A 125 -5.12 -1.31 3.81
C GLY A 125 -3.60 -1.13 3.92
N MET A 126 -3.15 -0.24 4.82
CA MET A 126 -1.73 -0.07 5.13
C MET A 126 -1.52 0.13 6.62
N VAL A 127 -0.67 -0.71 7.22
CA VAL A 127 -0.26 -0.59 8.62
C VAL A 127 1.16 -0.06 8.67
N PHE A 128 1.39 0.99 9.47
CA PHE A 128 2.69 1.65 9.60
C PHE A 128 3.50 1.09 10.78
N GLN A 129 4.80 1.37 10.79
CA GLN A 129 5.67 1.05 11.92
C GLN A 129 5.33 1.87 13.18
N GLN A 130 4.88 3.11 12.99
CA GLN A 130 4.25 3.92 14.04
C GLN A 130 2.75 3.66 13.97
N PHE A 131 2.10 3.35 15.09
CA PHE A 131 0.72 2.85 15.12
C PHE A 131 -0.30 3.81 14.50
N ASN A 132 0.01 5.11 14.42
CA ASN A 132 -0.81 6.16 13.80
C ASN A 132 -2.28 6.18 14.27
N LEU A 133 -2.53 5.74 15.51
CA LEU A 133 -3.83 5.84 16.15
C LEU A 133 -4.12 7.30 16.54
N PHE A 134 -5.37 7.71 16.44
CA PHE A 134 -5.84 8.99 16.96
C PHE A 134 -5.88 8.93 18.49
N PRO A 135 -5.05 9.69 19.22
CA PRO A 135 -4.89 9.55 20.67
C PRO A 135 -6.11 10.03 21.46
N HIS A 136 -6.95 10.86 20.84
CA HIS A 136 -8.16 11.42 21.44
C HIS A 136 -9.42 10.58 21.16
N LEU A 137 -9.26 9.44 20.48
CA LEU A 137 -10.33 8.50 20.17
C LEU A 137 -10.07 7.19 20.91
N THR A 138 -11.14 6.54 21.35
CA THR A 138 -11.08 5.17 21.86
C THR A 138 -10.65 4.18 20.77
N VAL A 139 -10.34 2.94 21.16
CA VAL A 139 -10.03 1.85 20.22
C VAL A 139 -11.17 1.65 19.22
N LEU A 140 -12.42 1.56 19.70
CA LEU A 140 -13.58 1.39 18.85
C LEU A 140 -13.77 2.57 17.90
N GLU A 141 -13.55 3.80 18.37
CA GLU A 141 -13.64 4.99 17.53
C GLU A 141 -12.56 5.00 16.44
N ASN A 142 -11.31 4.66 16.77
CA ASN A 142 -10.25 4.49 15.78
C ASN A 142 -10.65 3.51 14.66
N CYS A 143 -11.24 2.37 15.01
CA CYS A 143 -11.68 1.35 14.04
C CYS A 143 -12.96 1.74 13.26
N THR A 144 -13.74 2.72 13.72
CA THR A 144 -15.01 3.13 13.09
C THR A 144 -14.93 4.43 12.28
N VAL A 145 -13.87 5.24 12.46
CA VAL A 145 -13.69 6.51 11.72
C VAL A 145 -13.70 6.30 10.21
N ALA A 146 -12.91 5.38 9.67
CA ALA A 146 -12.86 5.14 8.22
C ALA A 146 -14.18 4.53 7.70
N GLN A 147 -14.80 3.64 8.47
CA GLN A 147 -16.09 3.00 8.15
C GLN A 147 -17.19 4.05 7.93
N THR A 148 -17.26 5.05 8.79
CA THR A 148 -18.32 6.08 8.74
C THR A 148 -17.96 7.23 7.81
N LYS A 149 -16.71 7.72 7.83
CA LYS A 149 -16.30 8.91 7.07
C LYS A 149 -16.01 8.60 5.61
N VAL A 150 -15.40 7.45 5.32
CA VAL A 150 -14.97 7.06 3.96
C VAL A 150 -16.00 6.15 3.31
N LEU A 151 -16.38 5.05 3.99
CA LEU A 151 -17.33 4.08 3.45
C LEU A 151 -18.80 4.45 3.65
N LYS A 152 -19.07 5.53 4.41
CA LYS A 152 -20.43 6.04 4.67
C LYS A 152 -21.39 5.02 5.31
N ARG A 153 -20.85 4.04 6.03
CA ARG A 153 -21.66 3.08 6.80
C ARG A 153 -22.41 3.77 7.93
N SER A 154 -23.55 3.21 8.31
CA SER A 154 -24.28 3.66 9.51
C SER A 154 -23.42 3.44 10.76
N THR A 155 -23.66 4.22 11.82
CA THR A 155 -22.95 4.04 13.10
C THR A 155 -23.11 2.63 13.66
N ALA A 156 -24.30 2.04 13.52
CA ALA A 156 -24.57 0.68 13.98
C ALA A 156 -23.77 -0.37 13.20
N GLU A 157 -23.75 -0.27 11.88
CA GLU A 157 -22.98 -1.17 11.01
C GLU A 157 -21.48 -1.03 11.25
N ALA A 158 -20.98 0.22 11.32
CA ALA A 158 -19.57 0.49 11.57
C ALA A 158 -19.10 -0.13 12.88
N ARG A 159 -19.86 0.03 13.98
CA ARG A 159 -19.57 -0.59 15.27
C ARG A 159 -19.57 -2.11 15.19
N ALA A 160 -20.59 -2.70 14.58
CA ALA A 160 -20.68 -4.16 14.44
C ALA A 160 -19.47 -4.74 13.67
N VAL A 161 -19.02 -4.07 12.61
CA VAL A 161 -17.81 -4.47 11.87
C VAL A 161 -16.57 -4.30 12.72
N ALA A 162 -16.39 -3.15 13.38
CA ALA A 162 -15.21 -2.87 14.20
C ALA A 162 -15.08 -3.85 15.38
N THR A 163 -16.13 -4.05 16.17
CA THR A 163 -16.16 -5.02 17.28
C THR A 163 -15.82 -6.44 16.81
N ARG A 164 -16.34 -6.86 15.64
CA ARG A 164 -15.99 -8.17 15.07
C ARG A 164 -14.50 -8.28 14.72
N GLN A 165 -13.89 -7.23 14.14
CA GLN A 165 -12.45 -7.26 13.82
C GLN A 165 -11.59 -7.20 15.09
N LEU A 166 -11.98 -6.37 16.08
CA LEU A 166 -11.30 -6.28 17.37
C LEU A 166 -11.30 -7.62 18.10
N ALA A 167 -12.40 -8.38 18.04
CA ALA A 167 -12.45 -9.74 18.56
C ALA A 167 -11.45 -10.68 17.85
N ARG A 168 -11.31 -10.59 16.52
CA ARG A 168 -10.37 -11.44 15.74
C ARG A 168 -8.91 -11.16 16.08
N VAL A 169 -8.58 -9.92 16.44
CA VAL A 169 -7.22 -9.55 16.90
C VAL A 169 -7.06 -9.67 18.42
N GLY A 170 -8.08 -10.16 19.15
CA GLY A 170 -8.04 -10.41 20.58
C GLY A 170 -8.03 -9.15 21.45
N LEU A 171 -8.85 -8.15 21.08
CA LEU A 171 -8.97 -6.84 21.75
C LEU A 171 -10.41 -6.46 22.13
N ALA A 172 -11.36 -7.41 22.11
CA ALA A 172 -12.78 -7.16 22.39
C ALA A 172 -13.07 -6.51 23.76
N GLU A 173 -12.21 -6.73 24.76
CA GLU A 173 -12.38 -6.14 26.10
C GLU A 173 -11.75 -4.74 26.25
N LEU A 174 -11.10 -4.24 25.20
CA LEU A 174 -10.33 -2.99 25.23
C LEU A 174 -10.94 -1.90 24.35
N GLU A 175 -12.16 -2.09 23.86
CA GLU A 175 -12.84 -1.22 22.90
C GLU A 175 -12.98 0.24 23.39
N ASP A 176 -13.22 0.42 24.69
CA ASP A 176 -13.41 1.73 25.32
C ASP A 176 -12.11 2.39 25.82
N ARG A 177 -10.95 1.72 25.63
CA ARG A 177 -9.65 2.27 26.05
C ARG A 177 -9.14 3.29 25.04
N TYR A 178 -8.31 4.20 25.53
CA TYR A 178 -7.54 5.13 24.70
C TYR A 178 -6.16 4.54 24.35
N PRO A 179 -5.52 4.96 23.24
CA PRO A 179 -4.24 4.38 22.79
C PRO A 179 -3.11 4.42 23.83
N ASP A 180 -3.05 5.45 24.67
CA ASP A 180 -2.05 5.60 25.73
C ASP A 180 -2.20 4.57 26.87
N GLN A 181 -3.36 3.92 26.96
CA GLN A 181 -3.65 2.84 27.91
C GLN A 181 -3.29 1.45 27.36
N LEU A 182 -2.75 1.38 26.13
CA LEU A 182 -2.39 0.14 25.45
C LEU A 182 -0.88 -0.05 25.35
N SER A 183 -0.44 -1.30 25.48
CA SER A 183 0.93 -1.69 25.10
C SER A 183 1.16 -1.51 23.60
N GLY A 184 2.42 -1.37 23.17
CA GLY A 184 2.73 -1.22 21.73
C GLY A 184 2.21 -2.37 20.86
N GLY A 185 2.26 -3.62 21.37
CA GLY A 185 1.69 -4.77 20.66
C GLY A 185 0.16 -4.77 20.58
N GLN A 186 -0.52 -4.14 21.55
CA GLN A 186 -1.96 -3.91 21.47
C GLN A 186 -2.27 -2.80 20.46
N GLN A 187 -1.53 -1.68 20.49
CA GLN A 187 -1.71 -0.59 19.51
C GLN A 187 -1.48 -1.07 18.07
N GLN A 188 -0.48 -1.91 17.82
CA GLN A 188 -0.25 -2.52 16.51
C GLN A 188 -1.45 -3.35 16.05
N ARG A 189 -2.05 -4.12 16.96
CA ARG A 189 -3.24 -4.94 16.67
C ARG A 189 -4.51 -4.12 16.46
N VAL A 190 -4.61 -2.92 17.04
CA VAL A 190 -5.71 -1.98 16.71
C VAL A 190 -5.54 -1.40 15.31
N ALA A 191 -4.30 -1.18 14.87
CA ALA A 191 -4.01 -0.64 13.54
C ALA A 191 -4.22 -1.65 12.40
N ILE A 192 -4.27 -2.95 12.71
CA ILE A 192 -4.58 -4.07 11.79
C ILE A 192 -6.10 -4.21 11.67
#